data_AF-A0A2S9QNS1-F1
#
_entry.id   AF-A0A2S9QNS1-F1
#
_cell.length_a   1.000
_cell.length_b   1.000
_cell.length_c   1.000
_cell.angle_alpha   90.00
_cell.angle_beta   90.00
_cell.angle_gamma   90.00
#
_symmetry.space_group_name_H-M   'P 1'
#
loop_
_entity.id
_entity.type
_entity.pdbx_description
1 polymer ?
#
loop_
_entity_poly.entity_id
_entity_poly.type
_entity_poly.pdbx_seq_one_letter_code
_entity_poly.pdbx_strand_id
1 'polypeptide(L)' 'MIRDSGALEPAASRYDAAHAERVIAELEAQYAAGDIERHAYLEKKRGLVRLFVKATTQPRRRAARSENYDGE' A
#
# COMPACT_ATOMS: atom_id res chain seq x y z
N MET A 1 -11.52 9.74 33.46
CA MET A 1 -11.02 10.10 32.11
C MET A 1 -9.63 9.52 31.96
N ILE A 2 -9.51 8.38 31.28
CA ILE A 2 -8.21 7.77 30.97
C ILE A 2 -7.75 8.38 29.65
N ARG A 3 -6.63 9.11 29.68
CA ARG A 3 -5.89 9.46 28.46
C ARG A 3 -5.15 8.20 28.05
N ASP A 4 -5.76 7.42 27.16
CA ASP A 4 -5.12 6.29 26.52
C ASP A 4 -4.06 6.83 25.55
N SER A 5 -2.84 6.92 26.04
CA SER A 5 -1.65 7.10 25.23
C SER A 5 -1.24 5.73 24.67
N GLY A 6 -2.13 5.14 23.88
CA GLY A 6 -1.83 3.98 23.06
C GLY A 6 -0.76 4.38 22.07
N ALA A 7 0.47 3.95 22.34
CA ALA A 7 1.57 4.03 21.42
C ALA A 7 1.09 3.65 20.02
N LEU A 8 1.38 4.51 19.04
CA LEU A 8 1.29 4.16 17.63
C LEU A 8 2.30 3.01 17.43
N GLU A 9 1.86 1.79 17.73
CA GLU A 9 2.42 0.58 17.13
C GLU A 9 2.68 0.92 15.67
N PRO A 10 3.86 0.60 15.12
CA PRO A 10 4.12 0.81 13.71
C PRO A 10 3.01 0.03 13.00
N ALA A 11 1.99 0.73 12.51
CA ALA A 11 0.85 0.13 11.89
C ALA A 11 1.44 -0.66 10.74
N ALA A 12 1.62 -1.97 10.94
CA ALA A 12 2.14 -2.89 9.97
C ALA A 12 1.23 -2.63 8.78
N SER A 13 1.79 -1.99 7.76
CA SER A 13 1.04 -1.44 6.66
C SER A 13 0.07 -2.53 6.25
N ARG A 14 -1.24 -2.25 6.19
CA ARG A 14 -2.29 -3.23 5.81
C ARG A 14 -2.04 -3.96 4.48
N TYR A 15 -0.94 -3.63 3.82
CA TYR A 15 -0.34 -4.20 2.63
C TYR A 15 1.05 -4.77 2.94
N ASP A 16 1.17 -5.55 4.00
CA ASP A 16 2.36 -6.37 4.22
C ASP A 16 2.45 -7.46 3.12
N ALA A 17 3.64 -8.05 2.95
CA ALA A 17 3.88 -9.02 1.88
C ALA A 17 3.00 -10.29 2.02
N ALA A 18 2.74 -10.75 3.25
CA ALA A 18 1.95 -11.95 3.50
C ALA A 18 0.45 -11.71 3.24
N HIS A 19 -0.06 -10.49 3.49
CA HIS A 19 -1.41 -10.11 3.11
C HIS A 19 -1.54 -10.02 1.59
N ALA A 20 -0.55 -9.44 0.90
CA ALA A 20 -0.56 -9.36 -0.56
C ALA A 20 -0.57 -10.75 -1.21
N GLU A 21 0.24 -11.69 -0.69
CA GLU A 21 0.26 -13.09 -1.18
C GLU A 21 -1.10 -13.76 -1.05
N ARG A 22 -1.77 -13.63 0.11
CA ARG A 22 -3.12 -14.18 0.34
C ARG A 22 -4.14 -13.61 -0.64
N VAL A 23 -4.16 -12.30 -0.84
CA VAL A 23 -5.13 -11.63 -1.73
C VAL A 23 -4.89 -12.00 -3.20
N ILE A 24 -3.62 -12.16 -3.61
CA ILE A 24 -3.28 -12.64 -4.96
C ILE A 24 -3.77 -14.07 -5.14
N ALA A 25 -3.49 -14.97 -4.19
CA ALA A 25 -3.92 -16.36 -4.27
C ALA A 25 -5.45 -16.49 -4.40
N GLU A 26 -6.20 -15.69 -3.63
CA GLU A 26 -7.66 -15.64 -3.72
C GLU A 26 -8.14 -15.17 -5.11
N LEU A 27 -7.51 -14.14 -5.67
CA LEU A 27 -7.84 -13.62 -7.00
C LEU A 27 -7.55 -14.65 -8.12
N GLU A 28 -6.42 -15.37 -8.02
CA GLU A 28 -6.08 -16.44 -8.96
C GLU A 28 -7.10 -17.59 -8.86
N ALA A 29 -7.55 -17.95 -7.65
CA ALA A 29 -8.57 -18.98 -7.45
C ALA A 29 -9.92 -18.60 -8.07
N GLN A 30 -10.38 -17.36 -7.90
CA GLN A 30 -11.60 -16.85 -8.53
C GLN A 30 -11.51 -16.90 -10.06
N TYR A 31 -10.34 -16.56 -10.63
CA TYR A 31 -10.13 -16.63 -12.07
C TYR A 31 -10.11 -18.08 -12.58
N ALA A 32 -9.43 -18.99 -11.87
CA ALA A 32 -9.39 -20.41 -12.21
C ALA A 32 -10.76 -21.09 -12.10
N ALA A 33 -11.60 -20.66 -11.15
CA ALA A 33 -12.98 -21.11 -11.01
C ALA A 33 -13.92 -20.56 -12.09
N GLY A 34 -13.48 -19.53 -12.84
CA GLY A 34 -14.32 -18.84 -13.82
C GLY A 34 -15.29 -17.83 -13.21
N ASP A 35 -15.17 -17.51 -11.92
CA ASP A 35 -16.01 -16.53 -11.21
C ASP A 35 -15.78 -15.10 -11.71
N ILE A 36 -14.62 -14.84 -12.33
CA ILE A 36 -14.27 -13.55 -12.91
C ILE A 36 -13.73 -13.70 -14.33
N GLU A 37 -14.11 -12.77 -15.19
CA GLU A 37 -13.58 -12.70 -16.54
C GLU A 37 -12.11 -12.24 -16.56
N ARG A 38 -11.39 -12.60 -17.63
CA ARG A 38 -9.98 -12.24 -17.84
C ARG A 38 -9.72 -10.74 -17.72
N HIS A 39 -10.63 -9.91 -18.24
CA HIS A 39 -10.49 -8.45 -18.14
C HIS A 39 -10.57 -7.96 -16.68
N ALA A 40 -11.55 -8.46 -15.92
CA ALA A 40 -11.72 -8.11 -14.50
C ALA A 40 -10.51 -8.58 -13.66
N TYR A 41 -9.99 -9.78 -13.95
CA TYR A 41 -8.78 -10.30 -13.31
C TYR A 41 -7.57 -9.36 -13.52
N LEU A 42 -7.30 -8.94 -14.76
CA LEU A 42 -6.16 -8.09 -15.07
C LEU A 42 -6.25 -6.72 -14.38
N GLU A 43 -7.43 -6.11 -14.38
CA GLU A 43 -7.65 -4.82 -13.72
C GLU A 43 -7.49 -4.92 -12.19
N LYS A 44 -8.06 -5.96 -11.56
CA LYS A 44 -7.88 -6.21 -10.12
C LYS A 44 -6.40 -6.44 -9.76
N LYS A 45 -5.69 -7.27 -10.53
CA LYS A 45 -4.27 -7.56 -10.30
C LYS A 45 -3.40 -6.30 -10.42
N ARG A 46 -3.65 -5.48 -11.45
CA ARG A 46 -2.97 -4.19 -11.65
C ARG A 46 -3.22 -3.20 -10.50
N GLY A 47 -4.45 -3.15 -9.99
CA GLY A 47 -4.81 -2.34 -8.82
C GLY A 47 -4.04 -2.75 -7.57
N LEU A 48 -3.97 -4.05 -7.29
CA LEU A 48 -3.24 -4.62 -6.15
C LEU A 48 -1.74 -4.29 -6.22
N VAL A 49 -1.10 -4.45 -7.38
CA VAL A 49 0.32 -4.12 -7.57
C VAL A 49 0.58 -2.63 -7.28
N ARG A 50 -0.26 -1.73 -7.81
CA ARG A 50 -0.09 -0.28 -7.61
C ARG A 50 -0.20 0.09 -6.12
N LEU A 51 -1.14 -0.53 -5.42
CA LEU A 51 -1.37 -0.32 -4.01
C LEU A 51 -0.22 -0.84 -3.16
N PHE A 52 0.30 -2.02 -3.50
CA PHE A 52 1.49 -2.60 -2.87
C PHE A 52 2.70 -1.69 -3.05
N VAL A 53 3.02 -1.28 -4.28
CA VAL A 53 4.14 -0.36 -4.56
C VAL A 53 3.98 0.93 -3.77
N LYS A 54 2.78 1.51 -3.74
CA LYS A 54 2.49 2.73 -2.95
C LYS A 54 2.73 2.53 -1.46
N ALA A 55 2.43 1.35 -0.93
CA ALA A 55 2.52 1.05 0.49
C ALA A 55 3.93 0.64 0.94
N THR A 56 4.69 0.00 0.07
CA THR A 56 6.04 -0.52 0.38
C THR A 56 7.16 0.41 -0.06
N THR A 57 6.88 1.33 -0.99
CA THR A 57 7.83 2.36 -1.38
C THR A 57 7.70 3.54 -0.43
N GLN A 58 8.73 3.82 0.37
CA GLN A 58 8.82 5.09 1.10
C GLN A 58 9.22 6.19 0.12
N PRO A 59 8.34 7.15 -0.23
CA PRO A 59 8.78 8.30 -0.98
C PRO A 59 9.75 9.09 -0.08
N ARG A 60 11.03 9.15 -0.46
CA ARG A 60 11.98 10.08 0.17
C ARG A 60 11.39 11.47 -0.04
N ARG A 61 10.79 12.05 1.02
CA ARG A 61 10.42 13.46 1.05
C ARG A 61 11.66 14.23 0.61
N ARG A 62 11.59 14.90 -0.54
CA ARG A 62 12.59 15.92 -0.90
C ARG A 62 12.55 16.89 0.27
N ALA A 63 13.64 16.96 1.04
CA ALA A 63 13.77 17.95 2.10
C ALA A 63 13.38 19.29 1.46
N ALA A 64 12.36 19.94 2.01
CA ALA A 64 12.01 21.29 1.60
C ALA A 64 13.31 22.08 1.72
N ARG A 65 13.84 22.53 0.59
CA ARG A 65 14.97 23.45 0.56
C ARG A 65 14.46 24.67 1.31
N SER A 66 14.87 24.82 2.57
CA SER A 66 14.80 26.09 3.27
C SER A 66 15.66 27.03 2.43
N GLU A 67 14.99 27.72 1.51
CA GLU A 67 15.51 28.89 0.84
C GLU A 67 15.61 29.95 1.94
N ASN A 68 16.70 29.86 2.72
CA ASN A 68 17.15 30.97 3.55
C ASN A 68 17.57 32.05 2.56
N TYR A 69 16.62 32.95 2.29
CA TYR A 69 16.88 34.21 1.62
C TYR A 69 17.54 35.13 2.65
N ASP A 70 18.84 34.94 2.88
CA ASP A 70 19.66 35.98 3.51
C ASP A 70 19.91 37.05 2.45
N GLY A 71 19.03 38.04 2.41
CA GLY A 71 19.26 39.28 1.69
C GLY A 71 20.16 40.17 2.53
N GLU A 72 21.43 40.26 2.14
CA GLU A 72 22.31 41.40 2.43
C GLU A 72 22.32 42.37 1.23
#